data_AF-D9UMP7-F1
#
_entry.id   AF-D9UMP7-F1
#
_cell.length_a   1.000
_cell.length_b   1.000
_cell.length_c   1.000
_cell.angle_alpha   90.00
_cell.angle_beta   90.00
_cell.angle_gamma   90.00
#
_symmetry.space_group_name_H-M   'P 1'
#
loop_
_entity.id
_entity.type
_entity.pdbx_description
1 polymer ?
#
loop_
_entity_poly.entity_id
_entity_poly.type
_entity_poly.pdbx_seq_one_letter_code
_entity_poly.pdbx_strand_id
1 'polypeptide(L)' 'MTLRLVHERPPESPESDLSCRLCDRLRAEERAATVVGDHSRAVDCRVLIARHPHGFTRR' A
#
# COMPACT_ATOMS: atom_id res chain seq x y z
N MET A 1 -27.57 13.09 -22.60
CA MET A 1 -26.97 12.03 -21.76
C MET A 1 -25.58 11.78 -22.30
N THR A 2 -24.54 12.27 -21.62
CA THR A 2 -23.16 12.13 -22.10
C THR A 2 -22.23 11.89 -20.92
N LEU A 3 -21.74 10.66 -20.83
CA LEU A 3 -20.75 10.17 -19.87
C LEU A 3 -19.43 10.95 -20.04
N ARG A 4 -18.87 11.48 -18.95
CA ARG A 4 -17.46 11.90 -18.89
C ARG A 4 -16.71 11.06 -17.86
N LEU A 5 -16.30 9.87 -18.30
CA LEU A 5 -15.12 9.21 -17.74
C LEU A 5 -13.88 9.97 -18.27
N VAL A 6 -13.33 10.85 -17.46
CA VAL A 6 -11.93 11.29 -17.60
C VAL A 6 -11.45 11.63 -16.21
N HIS A 7 -11.02 10.58 -15.50
CA HIS A 7 -10.06 10.74 -14.43
C HIS A 7 -8.80 10.00 -14.87
N GLU A 8 -8.16 10.53 -15.92
CA GLU A 8 -6.78 10.20 -16.27
C GLU A 8 -5.90 10.69 -15.12
N ARG A 9 -5.72 9.85 -14.11
CA ARG A 9 -4.71 10.08 -13.08
C ARG A 9 -3.37 9.70 -13.71
N PRO A 10 -2.43 10.65 -13.88
CA PRO A 10 -1.20 10.43 -14.62
C PRO A 10 -0.36 9.29 -13.99
N PRO A 11 0.41 8.54 -14.80
CA PRO A 11 1.28 7.49 -14.29
C PRO A 11 2.39 8.14 -13.44
N GLU A 12 2.38 7.87 -12.14
CA GLU A 12 3.46 8.30 -11.24
C GLU A 12 4.75 7.58 -11.64
N SER A 13 5.58 8.32 -12.39
CA SER A 13 6.87 7.92 -12.90
C SER A 13 7.83 7.52 -11.76
N PRO A 14 8.69 6.52 -11.98
CA PRO A 14 9.51 5.85 -10.96
C PRO A 14 10.81 6.63 -10.67
N GLU A 15 11.56 6.19 -9.63
CA GLU A 15 12.98 6.52 -9.32
C GLU A 15 13.15 7.66 -8.29
N SER A 16 13.74 7.53 -7.08
CA SER A 16 14.61 6.52 -6.44
C SER A 16 14.65 6.74 -4.92
N ASP A 17 14.98 5.69 -4.13
CA ASP A 17 15.38 5.67 -2.69
C ASP A 17 14.35 6.15 -1.63
N LEU A 18 13.90 5.44 -0.58
CA LEU A 18 14.17 4.15 0.09
C LEU A 18 12.91 3.74 0.88
N SER A 19 11.77 3.53 0.23
CA SER A 19 10.59 2.93 0.87
C SER A 19 9.69 2.34 -0.20
N CYS A 20 9.38 1.06 -0.09
CA CYS A 20 8.47 0.41 -1.03
C CYS A 20 7.10 1.09 -0.99
N ARG A 21 6.66 1.63 -2.13
CA ARG A 21 5.32 2.21 -2.32
C ARG A 21 4.21 1.24 -1.89
N LEU A 22 4.41 -0.06 -2.11
CA LEU A 22 3.47 -1.09 -1.68
C LEU A 22 3.45 -1.24 -0.15
N CYS A 23 4.61 -1.26 0.51
CA CYS A 23 4.66 -1.30 1.97
C CYS A 23 4.06 -0.04 2.62
N ASP A 24 4.26 1.13 2.02
CA ASP A 24 3.66 2.38 2.49
C ASP A 24 2.13 2.36 2.39
N ARG A 25 1.61 1.91 1.23
CA ARG A 25 0.18 1.69 1.02
C ARG A 25 -0.40 0.69 2.02
N LEU A 26 0.24 -0.46 2.19
CA LEU A 26 -0.19 -1.48 3.16
C LEU A 26 -0.17 -0.97 4.60
N ARG A 27 0.78 -0.09 4.97
CA ARG A 27 0.78 0.57 6.29
C ARG A 27 -0.31 1.62 6.46
N ALA A 28 -0.69 2.31 5.39
CA ALA A 28 -1.85 3.20 5.42
C ALA A 28 -3.15 2.38 5.59
N GLU A 29 -3.27 1.26 4.88
CA GLU A 29 -4.41 0.35 4.98
C GLU A 29 -4.49 -0.34 6.35
N GLU A 30 -3.36 -0.77 6.93
CA GLU A 30 -3.30 -1.32 8.29
C GLU A 30 -3.84 -0.31 9.31
N ARG A 31 -3.41 0.95 9.22
CA ARG A 31 -3.87 2.01 10.11
C ARG A 31 -5.35 2.28 9.95
N ALA A 32 -5.85 2.35 8.71
CA ALA A 32 -7.27 2.53 8.46
C ALA A 32 -8.10 1.35 8.99
N ALA A 33 -7.64 0.12 8.77
CA ALA A 33 -8.28 -1.09 9.29
C ALA A 33 -8.30 -1.11 10.83
N THR A 34 -7.19 -0.72 11.47
CA THR A 34 -7.10 -0.60 12.94
C THR A 34 -8.08 0.45 13.48
N VAL A 35 -8.20 1.61 12.82
CA VAL A 35 -9.13 2.68 13.21
C VAL A 35 -10.60 2.22 13.09
N VAL A 36 -10.92 1.42 12.07
CA VAL A 36 -12.26 0.86 11.86
C VAL A 36 -12.53 -0.36 12.76
N GLY A 37 -11.53 -0.88 13.48
CA GLY A 37 -11.63 -2.08 14.31
C GLY A 37 -11.54 -3.40 13.52
N ASP A 38 -11.16 -3.33 12.24
CA ASP A 38 -10.95 -4.48 11.37
C ASP A 38 -9.55 -5.06 11.58
N HIS A 39 -9.39 -5.74 12.71
CA HIS A 39 -8.10 -6.31 13.10
C HIS A 39 -7.63 -7.44 12.18
N SER A 40 -8.55 -8.17 11.53
CA SER A 40 -8.18 -9.21 10.55
C SER A 40 -7.43 -8.59 9.39
N ARG A 41 -8.01 -7.55 8.80
CA ARG A 41 -7.44 -6.86 7.65
C ARG A 41 -6.15 -6.11 8.01
N ALA A 42 -6.06 -5.58 9.23
CA ALA A 42 -4.81 -5.01 9.74
C ALA A 42 -3.69 -6.07 9.83
N VAL A 43 -4.00 -7.28 10.31
CA VAL A 43 -3.03 -8.38 10.38
C VAL A 43 -2.62 -8.85 8.98
N ASP A 44 -3.56 -8.95 8.03
CA ASP A 44 -3.25 -9.32 6.64
C ASP A 44 -2.26 -8.32 6.01
N CYS A 45 -2.47 -7.02 6.20
CA CYS A 45 -1.55 -5.98 5.74
C CYS A 45 -0.14 -6.16 6.36
N ARG A 46 -0.04 -6.47 7.66
CA ARG A 46 1.25 -6.75 8.32
C ARG A 46 1.95 -7.96 7.74
N VAL A 47 1.21 -9.05 7.49
CA VAL A 47 1.75 -10.27 6.88
C VAL A 47 2.25 -9.99 5.47
N LEU A 48 1.51 -9.22 4.67
CA LEU A 48 1.93 -8.83 3.32
C LEU A 48 3.18 -7.96 3.35
N ILE A 49 3.31 -7.03 4.30
CA ILE A 49 4.54 -6.24 4.50
C ILE A 49 5.72 -7.14 4.89
N ALA A 50 5.51 -8.06 5.84
CA ALA A 50 6.57 -8.96 6.32
C ALA A 50 7.06 -9.95 5.24
N ARG A 51 6.16 -10.41 4.36
CA ARG A 51 6.49 -11.25 3.21
C ARG A 51 7.14 -10.46 2.07
N HIS A 52 7.04 -9.13 2.10
CA HIS A 52 7.59 -8.31 1.05
C HIS A 52 9.12 -8.30 1.14
N PRO A 53 9.84 -8.63 0.05
CA PRO A 53 11.31 -8.76 0.06
C PRO A 53 12.08 -7.45 0.32
N HIS A 54 11.40 -6.33 0.60
CA HIS A 54 12.05 -5.09 1.03
C HIS A 54 12.35 -5.04 2.52
N GLY A 55 11.79 -5.96 3.32
CA GLY A 55 12.14 -6.17 4.73
C GLY A 55 13.15 -7.30 4.95
N PHE A 56 13.44 -8.09 3.92
CA PHE A 56 14.41 -9.19 3.99
C PHE A 56 15.77 -8.74 3.45
N THR A 57 16.33 -7.68 4.04
CA THR A 57 17.78 -7.50 3.99
C THR A 57 18.38 -8.58 4.88
N ARG A 58 18.56 -9.77 4.29
CA ARG A 58 19.28 -10.89 4.91
C ARG A 58 20.69 -10.38 5.22
N ARG A 59 20.94 -9.98 6.46
CA ARG A 59 22.28 -9.71 7.00
C ARG A 59 22.75 -10.93 7.76
#